data_AF-A0A6B9HAP5-F1
#
_entry.id   AF-A0A6B9HAP5-F1
#
_cell.length_a   1.000
_cell.length_b   1.000
_cell.length_c   1.000
_cell.angle_alpha   90.00
_cell.angle_beta   90.00
_cell.angle_gamma   90.00
#
_symmetry.space_group_name_H-M   'P 1'
#
loop_
_entity.id
_entity.type
_entity.pdbx_description
1 polymer ?
#
loop_
_entity_poly.entity_id
_entity_poly.type
_entity_poly.pdbx_seq_one_letter_code
_entity_poly.pdbx_strand_id
1 'polypeptide(L)'
;SNTIFTNVAHTSEGGIFWEGLEKEIPKDVSITSWLGEKNWTKAFGSPAAHPNSRFCAPAHQCPIIDPAWEDPKGVPISAILFGGRRPEGVPLVYEAFDWKHGVLVGSSMRSETTAAAEHLGKTIMN
;
A
#
# COMPACT_ATOMS: atom_id res chain seq x y z
N SER A 1 -0.16 -8.52 19.72
CA SER A 1 0.20 -8.19 18.33
C SER A 1 1.71 -8.20 18.23
N ASN A 2 2.29 -8.89 17.23
CA ASN A 2 3.75 -8.89 17.00
C ASN A 2 4.12 -7.97 15.82
N THR A 3 3.37 -6.88 15.64
CA THR A 3 3.50 -5.95 14.52
C THR A 3 4.03 -4.61 14.99
N ILE A 4 5.03 -4.09 14.29
CA ILE A 4 5.55 -2.74 14.50
C ILE A 4 4.88 -1.82 13.48
N PHE A 5 4.36 -0.68 13.94
CA PHE A 5 3.80 0.36 13.08
C PHE A 5 4.69 1.59 13.09
N THR A 6 4.81 2.26 11.94
CA THR A 6 5.66 3.45 11.77
C THR A 6 4.89 4.54 11.05
N ASN A 7 4.90 5.74 11.63
CA ASN A 7 4.24 6.95 11.13
C ASN A 7 2.72 6.84 10.92
N VAL A 8 2.06 5.95 11.67
CA VAL A 8 0.59 5.89 11.78
C VAL A 8 0.12 6.80 12.92
N ALA A 9 -1.16 7.14 12.93
CA ALA A 9 -1.79 7.75 14.09
C ALA A 9 -2.05 6.71 15.18
N HIS A 10 -2.17 7.16 16.43
CA HIS A 10 -2.60 6.32 17.55
C HIS A 10 -3.88 6.85 18.17
N THR A 11 -4.69 5.96 18.71
CA THR A 11 -5.96 6.29 19.36
C THR A 11 -5.78 6.39 20.88
N SER A 12 -6.70 7.08 21.57
CA SER A 12 -6.68 7.20 23.03
C SER A 12 -6.79 5.88 23.79
N GLU A 13 -7.28 4.84 23.13
CA GLU A 13 -7.43 3.49 23.70
C GLU A 13 -6.22 2.58 23.41
N GLY A 14 -5.15 3.12 22.84
CA GLY A 14 -3.95 2.35 22.49
C GLY A 14 -4.05 1.60 21.16
N GLY A 15 -5.05 1.92 20.35
CA GLY A 15 -5.17 1.45 18.97
C GLY A 15 -4.38 2.32 17.98
N ILE A 16 -4.52 2.01 16.71
CA ILE A 16 -3.88 2.69 15.58
C ILE A 16 -4.93 3.25 14.62
N PHE A 17 -4.55 4.24 13.83
CA PHE A 17 -5.41 4.82 12.81
C PHE A 17 -4.62 5.28 11.58
N TRP A 18 -5.26 5.19 10.41
CA TRP A 18 -4.86 5.82 9.15
C TRP A 18 -6.11 6.06 8.29
N GLU A 19 -5.96 6.86 7.25
CA GLU A 19 -7.02 7.20 6.30
C GLU A 19 -7.64 5.94 5.66
N GLY A 20 -8.97 5.79 5.75
CA GLY A 20 -9.70 4.61 5.29
C GLY A 20 -10.31 3.79 6.43
N LEU A 21 -9.82 3.94 7.66
CA LEU A 21 -10.32 3.23 8.85
C LEU A 21 -11.46 3.98 9.58
N GLU A 22 -12.02 5.05 9.03
CA GLU A 22 -12.98 5.90 9.75
C GLU A 22 -14.27 5.19 10.15
N LYS A 23 -14.60 4.08 9.49
CA LYS A 23 -15.75 3.24 9.84
C LYS A 23 -15.44 2.22 10.94
N GLU A 24 -14.15 2.01 11.23
CA GLU A 24 -13.65 1.00 12.16
C GLU A 24 -13.32 1.58 13.54
N ILE A 25 -13.23 2.92 13.66
CA ILE A 25 -12.95 3.61 14.92
C ILE A 25 -14.25 4.18 15.54
N PRO A 26 -14.51 3.92 16.83
CA PRO A 26 -15.62 4.56 17.55
C PRO A 26 -15.50 6.09 17.54
N LYS A 27 -16.65 6.79 17.49
CA LYS A 27 -16.68 8.26 17.33
C LYS A 27 -16.19 9.04 18.56
N ASP A 28 -16.18 8.40 19.71
CA ASP A 28 -15.81 8.93 21.02
C ASP A 28 -14.31 8.77 21.32
N VAL A 29 -13.57 8.09 20.44
CA VAL A 29 -12.13 7.87 20.58
C VAL A 29 -11.36 9.03 19.95
N SER A 30 -10.42 9.61 20.69
CA SER A 30 -9.56 10.66 20.15
C SER A 30 -8.35 10.09 19.41
N ILE A 31 -7.91 10.80 18.39
CA ILE A 31 -6.80 10.41 17.52
C ILE A 31 -5.66 11.40 17.73
N THR A 32 -4.44 10.89 17.85
CA THR A 32 -3.22 11.69 17.79
C THR A 32 -2.48 11.35 16.50
N SER A 33 -2.18 12.37 15.69
CA SER A 33 -1.52 12.17 14.39
C SER A 33 -0.09 11.65 14.53
N TRP A 34 0.49 11.20 13.42
CA TRP A 34 1.88 10.75 13.35
C TRP A 34 2.91 11.84 13.70
N LEU A 35 2.51 13.13 13.63
CA LEU A 35 3.31 14.28 14.06
C LEU A 35 3.08 14.65 15.54
N GLY A 36 2.20 13.94 16.24
CA GLY A 36 1.88 14.20 17.64
C GLY A 36 0.75 15.21 17.86
N GLU A 37 0.02 15.60 16.82
CA GLU A 37 -1.12 16.53 16.94
C GLU A 37 -2.29 15.80 17.59
N LYS A 38 -2.68 16.24 18.79
CA LYS A 38 -3.77 15.63 19.57
C LYS A 38 -5.14 16.07 19.06
N ASN A 39 -6.14 15.22 19.29
CA ASN A 39 -7.53 15.45 18.86
C ASN A 39 -7.62 15.74 17.36
N TRP A 40 -6.82 15.02 16.58
CA TRP A 40 -6.84 15.12 15.14
C TRP A 40 -8.25 14.83 14.61
N THR A 41 -8.68 15.66 13.67
CA THR A 41 -9.93 15.46 12.93
C THR A 41 -9.67 15.78 11.46
N LYS A 42 -10.59 15.36 10.58
CA LYS A 42 -10.50 15.70 9.14
C LYS A 42 -10.44 17.20 8.86
N ALA A 43 -10.86 18.04 9.81
CA ALA A 43 -10.81 19.50 9.68
C ALA A 43 -9.38 20.07 9.74
N PHE A 44 -8.39 19.30 10.21
CA PHE A 44 -6.99 19.74 10.28
C PHE A 44 -6.36 19.96 8.90
N GLY A 45 -6.91 19.34 7.84
CA GLY A 45 -6.37 19.45 6.48
C GLY A 45 -5.07 18.68 6.22
N SER A 46 -4.38 18.23 7.27
CA SER A 46 -3.28 17.27 7.23
C SER A 46 -3.76 15.84 7.46
N PRO A 47 -3.12 14.81 6.88
CA PRO A 47 -3.45 13.42 7.17
C PRO A 47 -3.01 13.02 8.58
N ALA A 48 -3.77 12.14 9.21
CA ALA A 48 -3.50 11.56 10.52
C ALA A 48 -2.27 10.66 10.49
N ALA A 49 -2.09 9.89 9.42
CA ALA A 49 -0.92 9.05 9.19
C ALA A 49 -0.09 9.60 8.01
N HIS A 50 1.21 9.34 8.01
CA HIS A 50 2.02 9.66 6.84
C HIS A 50 1.51 8.85 5.62
N PRO A 51 1.43 9.43 4.40
CA PRO A 51 0.96 8.70 3.21
C PRO A 51 1.80 7.46 2.82
N ASN A 52 3.01 7.34 3.39
CA ASN A 52 3.89 6.17 3.27
C ASN A 52 4.12 5.48 4.64
N SER A 53 3.19 5.63 5.57
CA SER A 53 3.20 4.88 6.84
C SER A 53 3.13 3.38 6.59
N ARG A 54 3.68 2.58 7.51
CA ARG A 54 3.87 1.14 7.31
C ARG A 54 3.53 0.34 8.56
N PHE A 55 3.16 -0.91 8.31
CA PHE A 55 3.21 -1.98 9.29
C PHE A 55 4.33 -2.96 8.91
N CYS A 56 4.98 -3.54 9.91
CA CYS A 56 5.96 -4.60 9.76
C CYS A 56 5.50 -5.77 10.64
N ALA A 57 5.01 -6.83 10.00
CA ALA A 57 4.39 -7.98 10.65
C ALA A 57 5.06 -9.29 10.19
N PRO A 58 5.13 -10.33 11.02
CA PRO A 58 5.65 -11.62 10.62
C PRO A 58 4.77 -12.28 9.55
N ALA A 59 5.38 -12.78 8.47
CA ALA A 59 4.67 -13.38 7.34
C ALA A 59 3.78 -14.57 7.75
N HIS A 60 4.27 -15.44 8.66
CA HIS A 60 3.55 -16.62 9.15
C HIS A 60 2.26 -16.30 9.92
N GLN A 61 2.01 -15.03 10.28
CA GLN A 61 0.76 -14.60 10.90
C GLN A 61 -0.34 -14.25 9.88
N CYS A 62 -0.04 -14.29 8.58
CA CYS A 62 -1.06 -14.16 7.55
C CYS A 62 -1.95 -15.43 7.55
N PRO A 63 -3.27 -15.33 7.76
CA PRO A 63 -4.17 -16.49 7.91
C PRO A 63 -4.33 -17.31 6.63
N ILE A 64 -3.84 -16.78 5.49
CA ILE A 64 -3.89 -17.40 4.17
C ILE A 64 -2.49 -17.55 3.56
N ILE A 65 -1.43 -17.59 4.40
CA ILE A 65 -0.07 -17.83 3.93
C ILE A 65 -0.03 -19.18 3.19
N ASP A 66 0.58 -19.20 2.01
CA ASP A 66 0.68 -20.43 1.21
C ASP A 66 1.55 -21.46 1.93
N PRO A 67 1.16 -22.75 1.99
CA PRO A 67 1.95 -23.77 2.68
C PRO A 67 3.36 -23.98 2.09
N ALA A 68 3.59 -23.61 0.83
CA ALA A 68 4.88 -23.70 0.14
C ALA A 68 5.66 -22.36 0.15
N TRP A 69 5.26 -21.34 0.93
CA TRP A 69 5.89 -20.02 0.93
C TRP A 69 7.40 -20.02 1.31
N GLU A 70 7.85 -21.04 2.04
CA GLU A 70 9.25 -21.29 2.42
C GLU A 70 9.84 -22.55 1.75
N ASP A 71 9.15 -23.17 0.79
CA ASP A 71 9.68 -24.36 0.11
C ASP A 71 10.95 -23.98 -0.69
N PRO A 72 12.11 -24.59 -0.40
CA PRO A 72 13.35 -24.29 -1.11
C PRO A 72 13.32 -24.61 -2.61
N LYS A 73 12.35 -25.41 -3.07
CA LYS A 73 12.13 -25.67 -4.50
C LYS A 73 11.39 -24.53 -5.20
N GLY A 74 10.80 -23.60 -4.44
CA GLY A 74 9.96 -22.53 -4.94
C GLY A 74 8.62 -23.03 -5.48
N VAL A 75 7.88 -22.11 -6.11
CA VAL A 75 6.58 -22.38 -6.74
C VAL A 75 6.67 -22.21 -8.26
N PRO A 76 6.03 -23.06 -9.06
CA PRO A 76 6.01 -22.89 -10.51
C PRO A 76 5.22 -21.63 -10.90
N ILE A 77 5.81 -20.77 -11.72
CA ILE A 77 5.17 -19.55 -12.23
C ILE A 77 4.52 -19.83 -13.58
N SER A 78 3.20 -19.63 -13.67
CA SER A 78 2.44 -19.81 -14.92
C SER A 78 2.07 -18.50 -15.61
N ALA A 79 2.15 -17.36 -14.92
CA ALA A 79 1.86 -16.05 -15.46
C ALA A 79 2.70 -14.96 -14.77
N ILE A 80 3.09 -13.93 -15.52
CA ILE A 80 3.73 -12.71 -15.01
C ILE A 80 2.81 -11.54 -15.38
N LEU A 81 2.40 -10.75 -14.38
CA LEU A 81 1.52 -9.61 -14.58
C LEU A 81 2.31 -8.31 -14.42
N PHE A 82 2.15 -7.40 -15.40
CA PHE A 82 2.65 -6.04 -15.33
C PHE A 82 1.49 -5.08 -15.09
N GLY A 83 1.70 -4.04 -14.28
CA GLY A 83 0.66 -3.08 -13.96
C GLY A 83 1.19 -1.85 -13.22
N GLY A 84 0.51 -0.73 -13.41
CA GLY A 84 0.85 0.55 -12.78
C GLY A 84 -0.38 1.45 -12.71
N ARG A 85 -0.26 2.58 -12.01
CA ARG A 85 -1.35 3.55 -11.88
C ARG A 85 -1.47 4.34 -13.18
N ARG A 86 -2.53 4.06 -13.95
CA ARG A 86 -2.82 4.70 -15.24
C ARG A 86 -4.26 5.22 -15.23
N PRO A 87 -4.49 6.55 -15.14
CA PRO A 87 -5.84 7.10 -15.03
C PRO A 87 -6.63 7.04 -16.34
N GLU A 88 -5.93 6.91 -17.48
CA GLU A 88 -6.54 6.94 -18.81
C GLU A 88 -5.78 6.04 -19.80
N GLY A 89 -6.51 5.51 -20.79
CA GLY A 89 -5.99 4.94 -22.04
C GLY A 89 -5.54 3.49 -21.98
N VAL A 90 -5.06 2.99 -20.83
CA VAL A 90 -4.68 1.57 -20.68
C VAL A 90 -5.91 0.78 -20.24
N PRO A 91 -6.28 -0.33 -20.91
CA PRO A 91 -7.43 -1.15 -20.54
C PRO A 91 -7.17 -1.87 -19.20
N LEU A 92 -8.23 -2.41 -18.60
CA LEU A 92 -8.16 -3.14 -17.33
C LEU A 92 -7.15 -4.31 -17.38
N VAL A 93 -7.17 -5.08 -18.47
CA VAL A 93 -6.26 -6.21 -18.69
C VAL A 93 -6.11 -6.44 -20.20
N TYR A 94 -4.91 -6.81 -20.62
CA TYR A 94 -4.62 -7.37 -21.93
C TYR A 94 -3.45 -8.35 -21.81
N GLU A 95 -3.40 -9.33 -22.70
CA GLU A 95 -2.34 -10.34 -22.75
C GLU A 95 -1.32 -10.00 -23.85
N ALA A 96 -0.04 -10.21 -23.57
CA ALA A 96 0.99 -10.06 -24.58
C ALA A 96 0.93 -11.22 -25.59
N PHE A 97 1.05 -10.92 -26.88
CA PHE A 97 1.04 -11.94 -27.95
C PHE A 97 2.10 -13.03 -27.81
N ASP A 98 3.27 -12.71 -27.26
CA ASP A 98 4.36 -13.64 -27.01
C ASP A 98 5.32 -13.10 -25.95
N TRP A 99 6.39 -13.85 -25.67
CA TRP A 99 7.42 -13.47 -24.69
C TRP A 99 8.15 -12.17 -25.03
N LYS A 100 8.50 -11.95 -26.30
CA LYS A 100 9.25 -10.74 -26.71
C LYS A 100 8.37 -9.51 -26.56
N HIS A 101 7.09 -9.63 -26.93
CA HIS A 101 6.10 -8.59 -26.68
C HIS A 101 5.88 -8.37 -25.19
N GLY A 102 5.88 -9.42 -24.36
CA GLY A 102 5.82 -9.31 -22.90
C GLY A 102 6.99 -8.53 -22.30
N VAL A 103 8.22 -8.77 -22.78
CA VAL A 103 9.40 -7.97 -22.39
C VAL A 103 9.22 -6.51 -22.79
N LEU A 104 8.70 -6.23 -24.00
CA LEU A 104 8.41 -4.86 -24.42
C LEU A 104 7.36 -4.19 -23.51
N VAL A 105 6.26 -4.89 -23.19
CA VAL A 105 5.21 -4.43 -22.27
C VAL A 105 5.81 -4.07 -20.91
N GLY A 106 6.63 -4.95 -20.34
CA GLY A 106 7.31 -4.72 -19.06
C GLY A 106 8.25 -3.52 -19.12
N SER A 107 9.06 -3.40 -20.19
CA SER A 107 9.98 -2.27 -20.38
C SER A 107 9.28 -0.92 -20.62
N SER A 108 8.02 -0.95 -21.06
CA SER A 108 7.21 0.24 -21.37
C SER A 108 6.27 0.62 -20.23
N MET A 109 6.44 0.00 -19.05
CA MET A 109 5.63 0.30 -17.88
C MET A 109 5.79 1.75 -17.45
N ARG A 110 4.66 2.38 -17.12
CA ARG A 110 4.59 3.72 -16.58
C ARG A 110 3.57 3.74 -15.47
N SER A 111 3.78 4.58 -14.46
CA SER A 111 2.85 4.72 -13.33
C SER A 111 2.83 6.14 -12.82
N GLU A 112 1.69 6.59 -12.30
CA GLU A 112 1.66 7.76 -11.43
C GLU A 112 2.62 7.57 -10.25
N THR A 113 3.33 8.65 -9.91
CA THR A 113 4.14 8.81 -8.69
C THR A 113 3.34 8.45 -7.44
N THR A 114 4.04 7.93 -6.44
CA THR A 114 3.46 7.58 -5.12
C THR A 114 4.32 8.17 -4.01
N ALA A 115 3.77 8.26 -2.81
CA ALA A 115 4.50 8.76 -1.64
C ALA A 115 5.62 7.84 -1.12
N ALA A 116 5.90 6.72 -1.82
CA ALA A 116 6.95 5.78 -1.43
C ALA A 116 8.36 6.37 -1.56
N ALA A 117 8.53 7.38 -2.41
CA ALA A 117 9.78 8.08 -2.69
C ALA A 117 9.56 9.60 -2.65
N GLU A 118 10.59 10.37 -2.99
CA GLU A 118 10.62 11.84 -2.94
C GLU A 118 9.77 12.53 -4.01
N HIS A 119 9.26 11.79 -5.00
CA HIS A 119 8.47 12.37 -6.09
C HIS A 119 7.12 12.91 -5.58
N LEU A 120 6.85 14.17 -5.89
CA LEU A 120 5.64 14.87 -5.47
C LEU A 120 4.60 14.93 -6.60
N GLY A 121 3.32 14.97 -6.20
CA GLY A 121 2.20 15.14 -7.12
C GLY A 121 1.80 13.85 -7.85
N LYS A 122 0.92 14.00 -8.86
CA LYS A 122 0.50 12.92 -9.76
C LYS A 122 1.15 13.15 -11.12
N THR A 123 2.32 12.57 -11.32
CA THR A 123 3.04 12.63 -12.59
C THR A 123 3.32 11.21 -13.09
N ILE A 124 3.19 10.97 -14.38
CA ILE A 124 3.45 9.65 -14.97
C ILE A 124 4.96 9.50 -15.21
N MET A 125 5.58 8.62 -14.42
CA MET A 125 7.01 8.28 -14.54
C MET A 125 7.23 7.19 -15.57
N ASN A 126 8.45 7.17 -16.14
CA ASN A 126 8.96 6.14 -17.05
C ASN A 126 9.89 5.19 -16.33
#